data_AF-A0A926CXN0-F1
#
_entry.id   AF-A0A926CXN0-F1
#
_cell.length_a   1.000
_cell.length_b   1.000
_cell.length_c   1.000
_cell.angle_alpha   90.00
_cell.angle_beta   90.00
_cell.angle_gamma   90.00
#
_symmetry.space_group_name_H-M   'P 1'
#
loop_
_entity.id
_entity.type
_entity.pdbx_description
1 polymer ?
#
loop_
_entity_poly.entity_id
_entity_poly.type
_entity_poly.pdbx_seq_one_letter_code
_entity_poly.pdbx_strand_id
1 'polypeptide(L)'
;YEGDLVPVWDNKIKSTYEENTFYPVRANVDDKGNVYILAREYDEPLKAFKFGKPQFNYLMIAYTENGEQENPFDLDLKGRYIVDLSFRVMDDGSIVCGGFYSENYGGGYKGVCFFSADPKTGSITQEGYNEFSAAELSEFMSERRAEKGKEIYNFDLSDLILRDDGGLVMVGEYYNVVVTTRTSNGKTYTTYTYYYNSLLVVSVSPDLSIDWLKVVPKRQVTRNDGGYYSSYAMMVKGENIYVLFNDNDENLNKLSSDDKLKNYDGKRSVVSLVTISSDGSLKKSLLLENKEEGFILRPKICEQATDDDMIIYGELRNKYKVGKLTF
;
A
#
# COMPACT_ATOMS: atom_id res chain seq x y z
N TYR A 1 4.24 -1.27 25.51
CA TYR A 1 3.70 -1.79 26.78
C TYR A 1 4.44 -3.07 27.10
N GLU A 2 4.76 -3.33 28.37
CA GLU A 2 5.46 -4.53 28.83
C GLU A 2 4.55 -5.38 29.73
N GLY A 3 4.71 -6.70 29.64
CA GLY A 3 4.01 -7.67 30.49
C GLY A 3 2.50 -7.48 30.53
N ASP A 4 1.96 -7.16 31.71
CA ASP A 4 0.54 -6.92 32.00
C ASP A 4 0.03 -5.56 31.45
N LEU A 5 0.45 -5.20 30.24
CA LEU A 5 0.13 -3.91 29.60
C LEU A 5 0.55 -2.70 30.44
N VAL A 6 1.74 -2.75 31.04
CA VAL A 6 2.34 -1.59 31.71
C VAL A 6 2.97 -0.67 30.64
N PRO A 7 2.66 0.63 30.59
CA PRO A 7 3.24 1.52 29.59
C PRO A 7 4.76 1.62 29.79
N VAL A 8 5.52 1.47 28.70
CA VAL A 8 6.99 1.65 28.72
C VAL A 8 7.31 3.13 28.86
N TRP A 9 6.61 3.97 28.08
CA TRP A 9 6.57 5.41 28.24
C TRP A 9 5.27 5.97 27.65
N ASP A 10 4.87 7.16 28.11
CA ASP A 10 3.74 7.95 27.60
C ASP A 10 4.17 9.41 27.58
N ASN A 11 4.20 10.02 26.39
CA ASN A 11 4.63 11.40 26.20
C ASN A 11 3.68 12.14 25.25
N LYS A 12 3.40 13.40 25.56
CA LYS A 12 2.58 14.29 24.72
C LYS A 12 3.49 15.23 23.96
N ILE A 13 3.73 14.91 22.70
CA ILE A 13 4.59 15.69 21.82
C ILE A 13 3.76 16.76 21.12
N LYS A 14 4.16 18.02 21.28
CA LYS A 14 3.56 19.14 20.56
C LYS A 14 4.44 19.46 19.35
N SER A 15 3.89 19.28 18.15
CA SER A 15 4.56 19.67 16.90
C SER A 15 4.99 21.15 16.94
N THR A 16 6.22 21.40 16.52
CA THR A 16 6.81 22.74 16.37
C THR A 16 6.59 23.34 14.97
N TYR A 17 6.05 22.54 14.05
CA TYR A 17 5.78 22.93 12.65
C TYR A 17 4.56 23.85 12.55
N GLU A 18 4.56 24.72 11.52
CA GLU A 18 3.44 25.62 11.25
C GLU A 18 2.14 24.85 10.96
N GLU A 19 1.01 25.41 11.38
CA GLU A 19 -0.29 24.79 11.15
C GLU A 19 -0.58 24.71 9.64
N ASN A 20 -1.00 23.53 9.18
CA ASN A 20 -1.29 23.24 7.77
C ASN A 20 -0.06 23.17 6.83
N THR A 21 1.17 23.12 7.35
CA THR A 21 2.37 22.82 6.55
C THR A 21 2.93 21.43 6.83
N PHE A 22 2.54 20.77 7.92
CA PHE A 22 3.05 19.45 8.29
C PHE A 22 1.93 18.41 8.41
N TYR A 23 2.08 17.29 7.70
CA TYR A 23 1.08 16.22 7.65
C TYR A 23 1.73 14.85 7.86
N PRO A 24 1.61 14.25 9.06
CA PRO A 24 2.00 12.86 9.29
C PRO A 24 1.26 11.94 8.32
N VAL A 25 2.00 11.05 7.66
CA VAL A 25 1.47 10.07 6.72
C VAL A 25 1.56 8.66 7.30
N ARG A 26 2.69 8.32 7.93
CA ARG A 26 2.93 6.99 8.51
C ARG A 26 3.72 7.10 9.80
N ALA A 27 3.54 6.12 10.68
CA ALA A 27 4.36 5.96 11.87
C ALA A 27 4.77 4.49 12.02
N ASN A 28 5.94 4.27 12.62
CA ASN A 28 6.45 2.95 12.96
C ASN A 28 7.21 3.03 14.29
N VAL A 29 7.33 1.92 15.00
CA VAL A 29 8.01 1.82 16.29
C VAL A 29 8.97 0.65 16.23
N ASP A 30 10.21 0.88 16.67
CA ASP A 30 11.21 -0.20 16.76
C ASP A 30 11.10 -0.97 18.09
N ASP A 31 11.87 -2.05 18.21
CA ASP A 31 11.88 -2.89 19.43
C ASP A 31 12.43 -2.17 20.68
N LYS A 32 13.08 -1.01 20.51
CA LYS A 32 13.56 -0.17 21.62
C LYS A 32 12.51 0.85 22.05
N GLY A 33 11.36 0.91 21.37
CA GLY A 33 10.30 1.88 21.63
C GLY A 33 10.57 3.27 21.06
N ASN A 34 11.52 3.42 20.13
CA ASN A 34 11.71 4.66 19.38
C ASN A 34 10.59 4.79 18.35
N VAL A 35 10.05 6.00 18.19
CA VAL A 35 8.93 6.28 17.27
C VAL A 35 9.45 7.05 16.07
N TYR A 36 9.10 6.58 14.88
CA TYR A 36 9.47 7.22 13.62
C TYR A 36 8.19 7.71 12.96
N ILE A 37 8.15 8.98 12.58
CA ILE A 37 7.03 9.60 11.87
C ILE A 37 7.51 10.05 10.50
N LEU A 38 6.91 9.51 9.45
CA LEU A 38 7.06 10.00 8.09
C LEU A 38 5.95 11.03 7.82
N ALA A 39 6.33 12.23 7.40
CA ALA A 39 5.42 13.33 7.14
C ALA A 39 5.69 13.99 5.79
N ARG A 40 4.67 14.64 5.26
CA ARG A 40 4.80 15.62 4.17
C ARG A 40 4.91 17.00 4.79
N GLU A 41 6.02 17.68 4.51
CA GLU A 41 6.25 19.07 4.89
C GLU A 41 6.10 19.97 3.66
N TYR A 42 5.23 20.96 3.75
CA TYR A 42 4.88 21.88 2.66
C TYR A 42 5.52 23.26 2.86
N ASP A 43 6.08 23.83 1.79
CA ASP A 43 6.67 25.19 1.82
C ASP A 43 5.66 26.29 2.20
N GLU A 44 4.40 26.10 1.84
CA GLU A 44 3.30 27.02 2.13
C GLU A 44 2.04 26.23 2.54
N PRO A 45 1.15 26.81 3.38
CA PRO A 45 -0.11 26.16 3.73
C PRO A 45 -0.92 25.74 2.49
N LEU A 46 -1.54 24.54 2.52
CA LEU A 46 -2.26 23.89 1.41
C LEU A 46 -3.32 24.73 0.65
N LYS A 47 -3.68 25.92 1.15
CA LYS A 47 -4.63 26.84 0.50
C LYS A 47 -4.10 27.45 -0.81
N ALA A 48 -2.80 27.33 -1.11
CA ALA A 48 -2.20 27.88 -2.32
C ALA A 48 -1.76 26.77 -3.31
N PHE A 49 -2.67 26.26 -4.14
CA PHE A 49 -2.28 25.39 -5.27
C PHE A 49 -1.45 26.19 -6.28
N LYS A 50 -0.16 25.85 -6.42
CA LYS A 50 0.73 26.45 -7.43
C LYS A 50 1.09 25.38 -8.46
N PHE A 51 0.78 25.65 -9.72
CA PHE A 51 1.11 24.76 -10.83
C PHE A 51 2.63 24.66 -10.99
N GLY A 52 3.17 23.44 -11.08
CA GLY A 52 4.55 23.19 -11.54
C GLY A 52 5.68 23.29 -10.50
N LYS A 53 5.40 23.36 -9.18
CA LYS A 53 6.42 23.20 -8.14
C LYS A 53 6.01 22.10 -7.14
N PRO A 54 6.94 21.27 -6.66
CA PRO A 54 6.72 20.41 -5.50
C PRO A 54 6.13 21.24 -4.38
N GLN A 55 4.97 20.81 -3.88
CA GLN A 55 4.37 21.49 -2.75
C GLN A 55 4.87 20.93 -1.42
N PHE A 56 5.49 19.75 -1.42
CA PHE A 56 6.01 19.14 -0.20
C PHE A 56 7.30 18.35 -0.45
N ASN A 57 8.08 18.19 0.62
CA ASN A 57 9.14 17.21 0.77
C ASN A 57 8.73 16.15 1.80
N TYR A 58 9.36 14.97 1.73
CA TYR A 58 9.22 13.99 2.80
C TYR A 58 10.22 14.30 3.90
N LEU A 59 9.68 14.46 5.10
CA LEU A 59 10.42 14.67 6.33
C LEU A 59 10.20 13.45 7.21
N MET A 60 11.28 12.95 7.80
CA MET A 60 11.19 11.94 8.83
C MET A 60 11.57 12.54 10.18
N ILE A 61 10.81 12.19 11.21
CA ILE A 61 11.10 12.57 12.59
C ILE A 61 11.28 11.31 13.40
N ALA A 62 12.49 11.12 13.94
CA ALA A 62 12.77 10.08 14.92
C ALA A 62 12.64 10.67 16.34
N TYR A 63 11.81 10.03 17.15
CA TYR A 63 11.67 10.27 18.57
C TYR A 63 12.36 9.16 19.33
N THR A 64 13.49 9.50 19.95
CA THR A 64 14.31 8.58 20.74
C THR A 64 14.27 8.96 22.23
N GLU A 65 14.90 8.15 23.08
CA GLU A 65 14.95 8.38 24.53
C GLU A 65 13.54 8.59 25.13
N ASN A 66 12.61 7.67 24.85
CA ASN A 66 11.21 7.75 25.30
C ASN A 66 10.48 9.03 24.85
N GLY A 67 10.88 9.57 23.69
CA GLY A 67 10.30 10.76 23.09
C GLY A 67 10.84 12.08 23.65
N GLU A 68 11.90 12.06 24.46
CA GLU A 68 12.58 13.27 24.94
C GLU A 68 13.47 13.90 23.86
N GLN A 69 14.03 13.08 22.97
CA GLN A 69 14.87 13.55 21.87
C GLN A 69 14.14 13.48 20.55
N GLU A 70 14.05 14.63 19.87
CA GLU A 70 13.49 14.78 18.52
C GLU A 70 14.63 14.97 17.52
N ASN A 71 14.64 14.15 16.47
CA ASN A 71 15.65 14.22 15.41
C ASN A 71 14.98 14.22 14.02
N PRO A 72 14.70 15.40 13.45
CA PRO A 72 14.14 15.54 12.11
C PRO A 72 15.22 15.47 11.03
N PHE A 73 14.93 14.83 9.91
CA PHE A 73 15.78 14.81 8.73
C PHE A 73 14.99 14.60 7.43
N ASP A 74 15.45 15.26 6.36
CA ASP A 74 14.83 15.19 5.04
C ASP A 74 15.13 13.84 4.36
N LEU A 75 14.13 13.33 3.63
CA LEU A 75 14.28 12.20 2.73
C LEU A 75 14.20 12.70 1.29
N ASP A 76 15.36 13.10 0.75
CA ASP A 76 15.48 13.63 -0.62
C ASP A 76 16.19 12.64 -1.56
N LEU A 77 15.50 12.28 -2.64
CA LEU A 77 16.07 11.54 -3.76
C LEU A 77 16.45 12.52 -4.87
N LYS A 78 17.75 12.79 -5.01
CA LYS A 78 18.26 13.78 -5.97
C LYS A 78 17.72 13.54 -7.39
N GLY A 79 17.05 14.56 -7.93
CA GLY A 79 16.58 14.59 -9.31
C GLY A 79 15.30 13.76 -9.58
N ARG A 80 14.62 13.28 -8.54
CA ARG A 80 13.35 12.55 -8.65
C ARG A 80 12.34 13.08 -7.62
N TYR A 81 11.06 13.00 -7.94
CA TYR A 81 10.01 13.38 -7.01
C TYR A 81 9.38 12.12 -6.41
N ILE A 82 9.46 11.98 -5.09
CA ILE A 82 8.77 10.90 -4.38
C ILE A 82 7.28 11.26 -4.31
N VAL A 83 6.42 10.38 -4.83
CA VAL A 83 4.98 10.63 -4.90
C VAL A 83 4.25 10.01 -3.71
N ASP A 84 4.58 8.76 -3.39
CA ASP A 84 4.10 8.05 -2.20
C ASP A 84 5.25 7.23 -1.62
N LEU A 85 5.35 7.19 -0.29
CA LEU A 85 6.48 6.62 0.42
C LEU A 85 6.00 5.89 1.67
N SER A 86 6.61 4.74 1.91
CA SER A 86 6.51 3.99 3.14
C SER A 86 7.90 3.62 3.61
N PHE A 87 7.99 3.23 4.88
CA PHE A 87 9.26 2.86 5.48
C PHE A 87 9.08 1.72 6.50
N ARG A 88 10.20 1.09 6.79
CA ARG A 88 10.39 0.13 7.88
C ARG A 88 11.71 0.47 8.59
N VAL A 89 11.78 0.12 9.86
CA VAL A 89 13.01 0.19 10.65
C VAL A 89 13.56 -1.23 10.72
N MET A 90 14.82 -1.39 10.33
CA MET A 90 15.53 -2.66 10.36
C MET A 90 16.05 -2.96 11.79
N ASP A 91 16.41 -4.20 12.07
CA ASP A 91 16.93 -4.63 13.39
C ASP A 91 18.20 -3.87 13.82
N ASP A 92 19.02 -3.44 12.85
CA ASP A 92 20.22 -2.63 13.09
C ASP A 92 19.91 -1.14 13.35
N GLY A 93 18.64 -0.75 13.26
CA GLY A 93 18.13 0.60 13.43
C GLY A 93 18.18 1.46 12.16
N SER A 94 18.68 0.93 11.04
CA SER A 94 18.62 1.63 9.75
C SER A 94 17.18 1.74 9.26
N ILE A 95 16.92 2.78 8.48
CA ILE A 95 15.58 3.03 7.93
C ILE A 95 15.61 2.65 6.48
N VAL A 96 14.70 1.78 6.08
CA VAL A 96 14.53 1.40 4.69
C VAL A 96 13.20 1.92 4.17
N CYS A 97 13.26 2.57 3.02
CA CYS A 97 12.13 3.24 2.38
C CYS A 97 11.82 2.57 1.05
N GLY A 98 10.54 2.54 0.70
CA GLY A 98 10.04 2.07 -0.59
C GLY A 98 8.87 2.93 -1.04
N GLY A 99 8.82 3.28 -2.32
CA GLY A 99 7.80 4.20 -2.83
C GLY A 99 7.73 4.35 -4.33
N PHE A 100 6.75 5.13 -4.77
CA PHE A 100 6.60 5.54 -6.16
C PHE A 100 7.31 6.87 -6.40
N TYR A 101 7.95 7.01 -7.56
CA TYR A 101 8.54 8.28 -7.98
C TYR A 101 8.00 8.77 -9.33
N SER A 102 8.14 10.07 -9.58
CA SER A 102 7.90 10.71 -10.86
C SER A 102 9.12 11.55 -11.29
N GLU A 103 9.27 11.77 -12.60
CA GLU A 103 10.26 12.70 -13.15
C GLU A 103 9.83 14.15 -13.00
N ASN A 104 8.52 14.40 -13.03
CA ASN A 104 7.94 15.73 -12.98
C ASN A 104 6.91 15.81 -11.87
N TYR A 105 6.86 16.95 -11.20
CA TYR A 105 5.84 17.22 -10.20
C TYR A 105 4.43 17.19 -10.80
N GLY A 106 3.50 16.52 -10.10
CA GLY A 106 2.12 16.35 -10.57
C GLY A 106 1.96 15.37 -11.74
N GLY A 107 3.05 14.70 -12.16
CA GLY A 107 3.03 13.59 -13.09
C GLY A 107 2.45 12.31 -12.46
N GLY A 108 2.24 11.29 -13.29
CA GLY A 108 1.97 9.94 -12.82
C GLY A 108 3.24 9.27 -12.31
N TYR A 109 3.10 8.02 -11.88
CA TYR A 109 4.24 7.27 -11.40
C TYR A 109 5.06 6.79 -12.59
N LYS A 110 6.33 7.19 -12.60
CA LYS A 110 7.32 6.81 -13.59
C LYS A 110 7.98 5.48 -13.24
N GLY A 111 8.05 5.17 -11.94
CA GLY A 111 8.66 3.95 -11.45
C GLY A 111 8.55 3.83 -9.94
N VAL A 112 9.34 2.90 -9.41
CA VAL A 112 9.48 2.63 -7.97
C VAL A 112 10.91 2.94 -7.52
N CYS A 113 11.05 3.36 -6.27
CA CYS A 113 12.31 3.69 -5.64
C CYS A 113 12.41 3.02 -4.27
N PHE A 114 13.63 2.62 -3.92
CA PHE A 114 13.99 2.01 -2.66
C PHE A 114 15.29 2.63 -2.17
N PHE A 115 15.39 2.94 -0.89
CA PHE A 115 16.61 3.51 -0.34
C PHE A 115 16.72 3.26 1.16
N SER A 116 17.96 3.18 1.63
CA SER A 116 18.28 3.14 3.05
C SER A 116 18.79 4.49 3.52
N ALA A 117 18.36 4.92 4.69
CA ALA A 117 18.75 6.19 5.30
C ALA A 117 19.32 5.97 6.70
N ASP A 118 20.36 6.73 7.04
CA ASP A 118 20.87 6.81 8.41
C ASP A 118 19.84 7.49 9.32
N PRO A 119 19.43 6.86 10.44
CA PRO A 119 18.34 7.35 11.30
C PRO A 119 18.70 8.62 12.08
N LYS A 120 19.97 9.04 12.05
CA LYS A 120 20.44 10.25 12.75
C LYS A 120 20.57 11.43 11.81
N THR A 121 20.99 11.20 10.59
CA THR A 121 21.33 12.27 9.64
C THR A 121 20.38 12.34 8.44
N GLY A 122 19.59 11.29 8.19
CA GLY A 122 18.80 11.12 6.96
C GLY A 122 19.63 10.86 5.71
N SER A 123 20.95 10.74 5.84
CA SER A 123 21.82 10.52 4.69
C SER A 123 21.50 9.19 4.03
N ILE A 124 21.22 9.23 2.73
CA ILE A 124 20.99 8.03 1.92
C ILE A 124 22.29 7.22 1.83
N THR A 125 22.26 5.99 2.32
CA THR A 125 23.42 5.07 2.32
C THR A 125 23.40 4.11 1.14
N GLN A 126 22.21 3.81 0.62
CA GLN A 126 21.99 2.95 -0.52
C GLN A 126 20.70 3.37 -1.23
N GLU A 127 20.66 3.27 -2.54
CA GLU A 127 19.46 3.54 -3.33
C GLU A 127 19.36 2.60 -4.52
N GLY A 128 18.12 2.27 -4.88
CA GLY A 128 17.73 1.53 -6.07
C GLY A 128 16.46 2.12 -6.64
N TYR A 129 16.30 2.05 -7.95
CA TYR A 129 15.10 2.50 -8.62
C TYR A 129 14.87 1.70 -9.89
N ASN A 130 13.61 1.61 -10.30
CA ASN A 130 13.22 1.02 -11.57
C ASN A 130 12.16 1.89 -12.21
N GLU A 131 12.48 2.41 -13.39
CA GLU A 131 11.47 2.99 -14.27
C GLU A 131 10.64 1.87 -14.88
N PHE A 132 9.33 2.03 -14.91
CA PHE A 132 8.47 1.03 -15.53
C PHE A 132 8.76 0.93 -17.03
N SER A 133 9.26 -0.22 -17.45
CA SER A 133 9.43 -0.59 -18.84
C SER A 133 8.10 -0.68 -19.57
N ALA A 134 8.13 -0.65 -20.91
CA ALA A 134 6.91 -0.87 -21.70
C ALA A 134 6.25 -2.23 -21.41
N ALA A 135 7.04 -3.26 -21.09
CA ALA A 135 6.51 -4.57 -20.71
C ALA A 135 5.73 -4.50 -19.39
N GLU A 136 6.29 -3.87 -18.36
CA GLU A 136 5.60 -3.71 -17.06
C GLU A 136 4.39 -2.77 -17.19
N LEU A 137 4.50 -1.68 -17.95
CA LEU A 137 3.37 -0.78 -18.20
C LEU A 137 2.22 -1.50 -18.95
N SER A 138 2.54 -2.47 -19.81
CA SER A 138 1.54 -3.28 -20.51
C SER A 138 0.70 -4.16 -19.57
N GLU A 139 1.16 -4.38 -18.33
CA GLU A 139 0.36 -5.03 -17.30
C GLU A 139 -0.78 -4.11 -16.77
N PHE A 140 -0.71 -2.80 -17.03
CA PHE A 140 -1.69 -1.81 -16.55
C PHE A 140 -2.49 -1.14 -17.66
N MET A 141 -1.97 -1.13 -18.89
CA MET A 141 -2.58 -0.43 -20.02
C MET A 141 -2.29 -1.13 -21.34
N SER A 142 -3.01 -0.74 -22.40
CA SER A 142 -2.76 -1.25 -23.75
C SER A 142 -1.29 -1.07 -24.18
N GLU A 143 -0.71 -2.05 -24.88
CA GLU A 143 0.65 -2.01 -25.43
C GLU A 143 0.99 -0.66 -26.08
N ARG A 144 0.12 -0.14 -26.96
CA ARG A 144 0.32 1.17 -27.63
C ARG A 144 0.55 2.33 -26.66
N ARG A 145 -0.08 2.32 -25.48
CA ARG A 145 0.11 3.36 -24.45
C ARG A 145 1.40 3.10 -23.67
N ALA A 146 1.69 1.84 -23.38
CA ALA A 146 2.91 1.42 -22.71
C ALA A 146 4.17 1.76 -23.52
N GLU A 147 4.18 1.45 -24.82
CA GLU A 147 5.25 1.82 -25.78
C GLU A 147 5.48 3.33 -25.86
N LYS A 148 4.45 4.13 -25.58
CA LYS A 148 4.54 5.60 -25.53
C LYS A 148 5.00 6.13 -24.18
N GLY A 149 5.38 5.25 -23.24
CA GLY A 149 5.80 5.61 -21.89
C GLY A 149 4.72 6.37 -21.12
N LYS A 150 3.45 6.01 -21.29
CA LYS A 150 2.38 6.62 -20.50
C LYS A 150 2.49 6.16 -19.05
N GLU A 151 2.41 7.11 -18.13
CA GLU A 151 2.53 6.87 -16.70
C GLU A 151 1.25 6.21 -16.14
N ILE A 152 1.41 5.53 -15.00
CA ILE A 152 0.31 4.98 -14.20
C ILE A 152 -0.06 5.96 -13.08
N TYR A 153 -1.27 5.82 -12.54
CA TYR A 153 -1.83 6.73 -11.54
C TYR A 153 -2.72 5.95 -10.56
N ASN A 154 -3.02 6.57 -9.42
CA ASN A 154 -4.00 6.09 -8.43
C ASN A 154 -3.63 4.73 -7.84
N PHE A 155 -2.36 4.56 -7.45
CA PHE A 155 -1.93 3.45 -6.61
C PHE A 155 -1.59 4.03 -5.24
N ASP A 156 -2.26 3.50 -4.24
CA ASP A 156 -1.92 3.78 -2.85
C ASP A 156 -0.88 2.75 -2.42
N LEU A 157 0.27 3.22 -1.94
CA LEU A 157 1.26 2.34 -1.34
C LEU A 157 0.67 1.76 -0.06
N SER A 158 0.27 0.50 -0.12
CA SER A 158 -0.53 -0.14 0.91
C SER A 158 0.39 -0.81 1.94
N ASP A 159 1.37 -1.60 1.47
CA ASP A 159 2.29 -2.32 2.33
C ASP A 159 3.75 -2.18 1.90
N LEU A 160 4.65 -2.19 2.88
CA LEU A 160 6.09 -2.40 2.72
C LEU A 160 6.51 -3.41 3.79
N ILE A 161 7.00 -4.58 3.38
CA ILE A 161 7.26 -5.69 4.29
C ILE A 161 8.73 -6.07 4.21
N LEU A 162 9.35 -6.28 5.37
CA LEU A 162 10.68 -6.84 5.47
C LEU A 162 10.60 -8.36 5.24
N ARG A 163 11.50 -8.89 4.42
CA ARG A 163 11.69 -10.32 4.25
C ARG A 163 12.79 -10.81 5.20
N ASP A 164 12.74 -12.08 5.57
CA ASP A 164 13.73 -12.70 6.47
C ASP A 164 15.17 -12.68 5.93
N ASP A 165 15.34 -12.56 4.62
CA ASP A 165 16.66 -12.46 3.96
C ASP A 165 17.21 -11.03 3.92
N GLY A 166 16.49 -10.04 4.47
CA GLY A 166 16.83 -8.63 4.42
C GLY A 166 16.31 -7.89 3.20
N GLY A 167 15.58 -8.57 2.29
CA GLY A 167 14.89 -7.94 1.18
C GLY A 167 13.58 -7.26 1.58
N LEU A 168 12.86 -6.73 0.59
CA LEU A 168 11.57 -6.05 0.78
C LEU A 168 10.51 -6.60 -0.16
N VAL A 169 9.26 -6.53 0.29
CA VAL A 169 8.07 -6.62 -0.58
C VAL A 169 7.31 -5.32 -0.48
N MET A 170 7.12 -4.64 -1.60
CA MET A 170 6.29 -3.46 -1.70
C MET A 170 4.98 -3.80 -2.40
N VAL A 171 3.85 -3.38 -1.84
CA VAL A 171 2.53 -3.57 -2.45
C VAL A 171 1.82 -2.23 -2.62
N GLY A 172 1.52 -1.87 -3.85
CA GLY A 172 0.61 -0.78 -4.20
C GLY A 172 -0.73 -1.31 -4.64
N GLU A 173 -1.84 -0.76 -4.15
CA GLU A 173 -3.18 -1.10 -4.62
C GLU A 173 -3.73 0.02 -5.50
N TYR A 174 -4.27 -0.31 -6.68
CA TYR A 174 -5.04 0.66 -7.44
C TYR A 174 -6.26 1.10 -6.63
N TYR A 175 -6.27 2.35 -6.20
CA TYR A 175 -7.35 2.94 -5.41
C TYR A 175 -7.79 4.29 -5.98
N ASN A 176 -9.10 4.44 -6.19
CA ASN A 176 -9.67 5.72 -6.62
C ASN A 176 -11.11 5.88 -6.11
N VAL A 177 -11.52 7.11 -5.81
CA VAL A 177 -12.90 7.48 -5.50
C VAL A 177 -13.40 8.52 -6.49
N VAL A 178 -14.39 8.14 -7.29
CA VAL A 178 -15.05 9.04 -8.23
C VAL A 178 -16.37 9.51 -7.64
N VAL A 179 -16.51 10.82 -7.45
CA VAL A 179 -17.73 11.46 -6.97
C VAL A 179 -18.51 12.04 -8.14
N THR A 180 -19.76 11.62 -8.32
CA THR A 180 -20.66 12.12 -9.36
C THR A 180 -21.91 12.74 -8.73
N THR A 181 -22.16 14.02 -9.00
CA THR A 181 -23.35 14.74 -8.53
C THR A 181 -24.27 15.03 -9.71
N ARG A 182 -25.56 14.70 -9.59
CA ARG A 182 -26.59 14.98 -10.60
C ARG A 182 -27.79 15.64 -9.96
N THR A 183 -28.28 16.72 -10.57
CA THR A 183 -29.53 17.36 -10.18
C THR A 183 -30.60 17.05 -11.22
N SER A 184 -31.74 16.51 -10.78
CA SER A 184 -32.89 16.19 -11.63
C SER A 184 -34.18 16.50 -10.87
N ASN A 185 -35.09 17.24 -11.51
CA ASN A 185 -36.37 17.69 -10.93
C ASN A 185 -36.23 18.34 -9.54
N GLY A 186 -35.20 19.18 -9.36
CA GLY A 186 -34.92 19.88 -8.10
C GLY A 186 -34.34 19.00 -6.98
N LYS A 187 -34.09 17.70 -7.22
CA LYS A 187 -33.40 16.81 -6.29
C LYS A 187 -31.96 16.58 -6.73
N THR A 188 -31.04 16.68 -5.77
CA THR A 188 -29.61 16.42 -5.99
C THR A 188 -29.25 15.05 -5.44
N TYR A 189 -28.57 14.24 -6.25
CA TYR A 189 -28.05 12.93 -5.89
C TYR A 189 -26.54 12.92 -6.05
N THR A 190 -25.83 12.48 -5.01
CA THR A 190 -24.38 12.29 -5.03
C THR A 190 -24.08 10.79 -4.97
N THR A 191 -23.24 10.31 -5.88
CA THR A 191 -22.77 8.92 -5.92
C THR A 191 -21.26 8.88 -5.79
N TYR A 192 -20.78 8.12 -4.81
CA TYR A 192 -19.38 7.78 -4.62
C TYR A 192 -19.14 6.41 -5.25
N THR A 193 -18.21 6.32 -6.20
CA THR A 193 -17.77 5.05 -6.78
C THR A 193 -16.34 4.77 -6.34
N TYR A 194 -16.15 3.68 -5.62
CA TYR A 194 -14.85 3.25 -5.10
C TYR A 194 -14.27 2.19 -6.03
N TYR A 195 -12.99 2.32 -6.34
CA TYR A 195 -12.21 1.38 -7.13
C TYR A 195 -11.09 0.85 -6.26
N TYR A 196 -11.01 -0.47 -6.10
CA TYR A 196 -9.93 -1.20 -5.44
C TYR A 196 -9.51 -2.30 -6.43
N ASN A 197 -8.77 -1.95 -7.47
CA ASN A 197 -8.50 -2.90 -8.56
C ASN A 197 -7.20 -3.66 -8.30
N SER A 198 -6.37 -3.80 -9.33
CA SER A 198 -5.16 -4.61 -9.30
C SER A 198 -4.18 -4.18 -8.22
N LEU A 199 -3.36 -5.14 -7.78
CA LEU A 199 -2.21 -4.88 -6.92
C LEU A 199 -0.96 -4.88 -7.77
N LEU A 200 -0.04 -3.99 -7.46
CA LEU A 200 1.34 -3.99 -7.93
C LEU A 200 2.22 -4.51 -6.78
N VAL A 201 2.85 -5.66 -6.98
CA VAL A 201 3.74 -6.29 -6.00
C VAL A 201 5.17 -6.23 -6.56
N VAL A 202 6.09 -5.69 -5.78
CA VAL A 202 7.49 -5.56 -6.13
C VAL A 202 8.32 -6.27 -5.08
N SER A 203 9.14 -7.23 -5.52
CA SER A 203 10.15 -7.87 -4.68
C SER A 203 11.49 -7.20 -4.88
N VAL A 204 12.19 -6.96 -3.79
CA VAL A 204 13.46 -6.24 -3.76
C VAL A 204 14.47 -7.06 -2.98
N SER A 205 15.66 -7.20 -3.55
CA SER A 205 16.81 -7.84 -2.92
C SER A 205 17.35 -7.00 -1.75
N PRO A 206 18.15 -7.60 -0.84
CA PRO A 206 18.78 -6.87 0.27
C PRO A 206 19.69 -5.72 -0.17
N ASP A 207 20.17 -5.73 -1.42
CA ASP A 207 20.96 -4.66 -2.02
C ASP A 207 20.11 -3.54 -2.67
N LEU A 208 18.80 -3.55 -2.42
CA LEU A 208 17.81 -2.63 -2.98
C LEU A 208 17.64 -2.69 -4.50
N SER A 209 18.20 -3.71 -5.16
CA SER A 209 17.86 -4.02 -6.55
C SER A 209 16.51 -4.74 -6.62
N ILE A 210 15.80 -4.57 -7.74
CA ILE A 210 14.49 -5.21 -7.92
C ILE A 210 14.67 -6.62 -8.45
N ASP A 211 14.11 -7.60 -7.74
CA ASP A 211 14.08 -9.00 -8.19
C ASP A 211 13.07 -9.14 -9.32
N TRP A 212 11.85 -8.69 -9.07
CA TRP A 212 10.73 -8.74 -10.00
C TRP A 212 9.61 -7.80 -9.58
N LEU A 213 8.75 -7.53 -10.57
CA LEU A 213 7.52 -6.78 -10.43
C LEU A 213 6.38 -7.59 -11.03
N LYS A 214 5.24 -7.64 -10.34
CA LYS A 214 4.05 -8.37 -10.79
C LYS A 214 2.76 -7.62 -10.49
N VAL A 215 1.83 -7.69 -11.44
CA VAL A 215 0.45 -7.26 -11.21
C VAL A 215 -0.43 -8.44 -10.81
N VAL A 216 -1.10 -8.33 -9.67
CA VAL A 216 -2.18 -9.25 -9.29
C VAL A 216 -3.50 -8.70 -9.83
N PRO A 217 -4.11 -9.33 -10.86
CA PRO A 217 -5.32 -8.81 -11.47
C PRO A 217 -6.53 -8.99 -10.55
N LYS A 218 -7.14 -7.86 -10.21
CA LYS A 218 -8.33 -7.76 -9.35
C LYS A 218 -9.26 -6.67 -9.86
N ARG A 219 -10.57 -6.87 -9.74
CA ARG A 219 -11.59 -5.88 -10.13
C ARG A 219 -12.67 -5.74 -9.07
N GLN A 220 -12.58 -4.68 -8.28
CA GLN A 220 -13.58 -4.35 -7.26
C GLN A 220 -14.01 -2.89 -7.41
N VAL A 221 -15.21 -2.73 -7.95
CA VAL A 221 -15.87 -1.44 -8.16
C VAL A 221 -17.19 -1.45 -7.41
N THR A 222 -17.34 -0.51 -6.50
CA THR A 222 -18.48 -0.45 -5.55
C THR A 222 -19.03 0.97 -5.48
N ARG A 223 -20.26 1.12 -4.99
CA ARG A 223 -20.94 2.42 -4.95
C ARG A 223 -21.55 2.67 -3.58
N ASN A 224 -21.30 3.87 -3.04
CA ASN A 224 -21.88 4.37 -1.80
C ASN A 224 -21.71 3.45 -0.58
N ASP A 225 -20.67 2.61 -0.55
CA ASP A 225 -20.40 1.66 0.53
C ASP A 225 -19.06 1.93 1.24
N GLY A 226 -18.27 2.93 0.82
CA GLY A 226 -16.94 3.18 1.39
C GLY A 226 -15.90 2.12 0.99
N GLY A 227 -16.18 1.26 0.01
CA GLY A 227 -15.35 0.09 -0.29
C GLY A 227 -15.28 -0.88 0.88
N TYR A 228 -16.42 -1.09 1.56
CA TYR A 228 -16.52 -1.86 2.81
C TYR A 228 -16.00 -3.29 2.67
N TYR A 229 -16.29 -3.97 1.56
CA TYR A 229 -15.86 -5.36 1.32
C TYR A 229 -14.72 -5.46 0.28
N SER A 230 -14.12 -4.32 -0.05
CA SER A 230 -13.06 -4.21 -1.06
C SER A 230 -11.67 -4.24 -0.41
N SER A 231 -10.64 -4.13 -1.24
CA SER A 231 -9.22 -4.35 -0.92
C SER A 231 -8.85 -5.83 -0.82
N TYR A 232 -7.71 -6.12 -0.20
CA TYR A 232 -7.10 -7.42 -0.04
C TYR A 232 -6.64 -7.61 1.41
N ALA A 233 -6.35 -8.86 1.76
CA ALA A 233 -5.54 -9.20 2.92
C ALA A 233 -4.32 -9.96 2.41
N MET A 234 -3.23 -9.91 3.15
CA MET A 234 -1.97 -10.51 2.73
C MET A 234 -1.25 -11.18 3.90
N MET A 235 -0.53 -12.25 3.57
CA MET A 235 0.36 -12.97 4.46
C MET A 235 1.66 -13.27 3.71
N VAL A 236 2.79 -13.12 4.39
CA VAL A 236 4.10 -13.58 3.91
C VAL A 236 4.47 -14.82 4.71
N LYS A 237 4.78 -15.92 4.02
CA LYS A 237 5.21 -17.18 4.64
C LYS A 237 6.33 -17.82 3.83
N GLY A 238 7.50 -17.92 4.46
CA GLY A 238 8.72 -18.31 3.78
C GLY A 238 8.95 -17.41 2.57
N GLU A 239 9.16 -18.02 1.40
CA GLU A 239 9.39 -17.29 0.16
C GLU A 239 8.10 -16.91 -0.61
N ASN A 240 6.93 -17.25 -0.08
CA ASN A 240 5.66 -17.04 -0.77
C ASN A 240 4.86 -15.90 -0.15
N ILE A 241 4.18 -15.15 -1.02
CA ILE A 241 3.19 -14.14 -0.62
C ILE A 241 1.81 -14.69 -0.97
N TYR A 242 0.90 -14.63 0.01
CA TYR A 242 -0.49 -15.06 -0.14
C TYR A 242 -1.39 -13.84 -0.05
N VAL A 243 -2.16 -13.59 -1.10
CA VAL A 243 -3.09 -12.46 -1.19
C VAL A 243 -4.50 -13.02 -1.33
N LEU A 244 -5.42 -12.55 -0.48
CA LEU A 244 -6.82 -12.93 -0.55
C LEU A 244 -7.76 -11.75 -0.66
N PHE A 245 -8.82 -11.91 -1.46
CA PHE A 245 -9.78 -10.84 -1.73
C PHE A 245 -11.10 -11.39 -2.27
N ASN A 246 -12.18 -10.61 -2.11
CA ASN A 246 -13.46 -10.90 -2.75
C ASN A 246 -13.35 -10.74 -4.27
N ASP A 247 -13.73 -11.77 -5.02
CA ASP A 247 -13.58 -11.84 -6.47
C ASP A 247 -14.81 -12.47 -7.15
N ASN A 248 -14.91 -12.36 -8.47
CA ASN A 248 -15.85 -13.14 -9.25
C ASN A 248 -15.26 -14.53 -9.54
N ASP A 249 -16.06 -15.59 -9.44
CA ASP A 249 -15.67 -16.97 -9.73
C ASP A 249 -15.13 -17.15 -11.15
N GLU A 250 -15.65 -16.40 -12.13
CA GLU A 250 -15.15 -16.42 -13.50
C GLU A 250 -13.77 -15.75 -13.68
N ASN A 251 -13.19 -15.19 -12.62
CA ASN A 251 -11.84 -14.64 -12.63
C ASN A 251 -10.77 -15.61 -12.11
N LEU A 252 -11.14 -16.81 -11.64
CA LEU A 252 -10.21 -17.77 -11.05
C LEU A 252 -9.10 -18.24 -12.01
N ASN A 253 -9.39 -18.28 -13.31
CA ASN A 253 -8.43 -18.63 -14.36
C ASN A 253 -7.84 -17.40 -15.08
N LYS A 254 -7.99 -16.20 -14.52
CA LYS A 254 -7.55 -14.94 -15.13
C LYS A 254 -6.41 -14.33 -14.32
N LEU A 255 -5.23 -14.34 -14.93
CA LEU A 255 -3.97 -13.90 -14.34
C LEU A 255 -3.19 -12.92 -15.24
N SER A 256 -3.65 -12.72 -16.48
CA SER A 256 -3.08 -11.74 -17.40
C SER A 256 -3.74 -10.37 -17.26
N SER A 257 -3.01 -9.31 -17.58
CA SER A 257 -3.54 -7.95 -17.67
C SER A 257 -4.57 -7.78 -18.80
N ASP A 258 -4.47 -8.59 -19.86
CA ASP A 258 -5.41 -8.60 -20.98
C ASP A 258 -6.73 -9.30 -20.64
N ASP A 259 -6.77 -10.02 -19.52
CA ASP A 259 -7.97 -10.74 -19.12
C ASP A 259 -9.09 -9.78 -18.75
N LYS A 260 -10.26 -9.99 -19.36
CA LYS A 260 -11.47 -9.23 -19.01
C LYS A 260 -12.03 -9.74 -17.68
N LEU A 261 -11.59 -9.10 -16.60
CA LEU A 261 -12.09 -9.39 -15.26
C LEU A 261 -13.56 -8.97 -15.10
N LYS A 262 -14.35 -9.79 -14.43
CA LYS A 262 -15.67 -9.41 -13.92
C LYS A 262 -15.54 -8.75 -12.56
N ASN A 263 -16.46 -7.84 -12.25
CA ASN A 263 -16.51 -7.24 -10.92
C ASN A 263 -16.94 -8.30 -9.91
N TYR A 264 -16.43 -8.26 -8.67
CA TYR A 264 -17.01 -9.09 -7.61
C TYR A 264 -18.49 -8.69 -7.38
N ASP A 265 -19.29 -9.65 -6.91
CA ASP A 265 -20.75 -9.52 -6.85
C ASP A 265 -21.32 -9.85 -5.46
N GLY A 266 -20.77 -9.17 -4.44
CA GLY A 266 -21.27 -9.25 -3.07
C GLY A 266 -21.40 -10.68 -2.55
N LYS A 267 -22.60 -11.11 -2.15
CA LYS A 267 -22.81 -12.47 -1.61
C LYS A 267 -22.50 -13.59 -2.63
N ARG A 268 -22.58 -13.32 -3.93
CA ARG A 268 -22.28 -14.29 -4.99
C ARG A 268 -20.79 -14.34 -5.35
N SER A 269 -19.97 -13.47 -4.74
CA SER A 269 -18.53 -13.51 -4.96
C SER A 269 -17.92 -14.74 -4.29
N VAL A 270 -16.70 -15.05 -4.69
CA VAL A 270 -15.82 -15.99 -3.99
C VAL A 270 -14.72 -15.22 -3.30
N VAL A 271 -13.96 -15.88 -2.43
CA VAL A 271 -12.64 -15.39 -2.03
C VAL A 271 -11.61 -16.09 -2.89
N SER A 272 -10.89 -15.31 -3.69
CA SER A 272 -9.73 -15.77 -4.43
C SER A 272 -8.51 -15.76 -3.50
N LEU A 273 -7.69 -16.81 -3.57
CA LEU A 273 -6.35 -16.85 -3.00
C LEU A 273 -5.34 -16.82 -4.14
N VAL A 274 -4.51 -15.79 -4.19
CA VAL A 274 -3.37 -15.67 -5.09
C VAL A 274 -2.10 -15.95 -4.31
N THR A 275 -1.37 -16.98 -4.73
CA THR A 275 0.00 -17.24 -4.27
C THR A 275 0.98 -16.63 -5.27
N ILE A 276 1.93 -15.87 -4.76
CA ILE A 276 3.06 -15.31 -5.49
C ILE A 276 4.30 -16.03 -4.97
N SER A 277 4.98 -16.78 -5.83
CA SER A 277 6.20 -17.50 -5.45
C SER A 277 7.43 -16.58 -5.45
N SER A 278 8.58 -17.05 -4.96
CA SER A 278 9.84 -16.29 -4.93
C SER A 278 10.30 -15.75 -6.29
N ASP A 279 9.90 -16.39 -7.39
CA ASP A 279 10.22 -15.98 -8.76
C ASP A 279 9.17 -15.02 -9.37
N GLY A 280 8.16 -14.62 -8.58
CA GLY A 280 7.04 -13.80 -9.03
C GLY A 280 5.99 -14.57 -9.84
N SER A 281 6.06 -15.90 -9.92
CA SER A 281 5.01 -16.69 -10.56
C SER A 281 3.70 -16.60 -9.77
N LEU A 282 2.59 -16.40 -10.49
CA LEU A 282 1.26 -16.26 -9.89
C LEU A 282 0.45 -17.54 -10.04
N LYS A 283 -0.19 -17.97 -8.95
CA LYS A 283 -1.22 -19.01 -8.95
C LYS A 283 -2.46 -18.49 -8.23
N LYS A 284 -3.60 -18.47 -8.93
CA LYS A 284 -4.91 -18.11 -8.34
C LYS A 284 -5.74 -19.38 -8.10
N SER A 285 -6.40 -19.44 -6.96
CA SER A 285 -7.25 -20.56 -6.55
C SER A 285 -8.50 -20.06 -5.80
N LEU A 286 -9.54 -20.89 -5.78
CA LEU A 286 -10.72 -20.68 -4.96
C LEU A 286 -10.37 -21.01 -3.51
N LEU A 287 -10.52 -20.05 -2.60
CA LEU A 287 -10.38 -20.29 -1.16
C LEU A 287 -11.72 -20.72 -0.54
N LEU A 288 -12.77 -19.93 -0.77
CA LEU A 288 -14.11 -20.20 -0.25
C LEU A 288 -15.19 -19.48 -1.06
N GLU A 289 -16.41 -19.99 -1.00
CA GLU A 289 -17.58 -19.35 -1.59
C GLU A 289 -18.36 -18.55 -0.52
N ASN A 290 -18.50 -17.24 -0.70
CA ASN A 290 -19.23 -16.39 0.25
C ASN A 290 -20.69 -16.83 0.44
N LYS A 291 -21.29 -17.43 -0.60
CA LYS A 291 -22.66 -17.93 -0.56
C LYS A 291 -22.82 -19.12 0.38
N GLU A 292 -21.90 -20.08 0.32
CA GLU A 292 -21.89 -21.29 1.15
C GLU A 292 -21.59 -20.93 2.60
N GLU A 293 -20.61 -20.05 2.80
CA GLU A 293 -20.19 -19.58 4.11
C GLU A 293 -21.19 -18.62 4.77
N GLY A 294 -22.04 -17.97 3.98
CA GLY A 294 -23.06 -17.05 4.46
C GLY A 294 -22.54 -15.69 4.95
N PHE A 295 -21.30 -15.32 4.60
CA PHE A 295 -20.67 -14.04 4.91
C PHE A 295 -20.02 -13.43 3.65
N ILE A 296 -19.60 -12.16 3.69
CA ILE A 296 -18.66 -11.58 2.72
C ILE A 296 -17.39 -11.21 3.48
N LEU A 297 -16.23 -11.64 2.96
CA LEU A 297 -14.94 -11.35 3.58
C LEU A 297 -14.74 -9.84 3.75
N ARG A 298 -14.08 -9.42 4.84
CA ARG A 298 -13.64 -8.04 5.06
C ARG A 298 -12.11 -8.01 5.05
N PRO A 299 -11.49 -7.86 3.87
CA PRO A 299 -10.05 -8.08 3.74
C PRO A 299 -9.22 -7.15 4.62
N LYS A 300 -9.60 -5.87 4.72
CA LYS A 300 -8.92 -4.81 5.48
C LYS A 300 -8.79 -5.02 7.00
N ILE A 301 -9.44 -6.04 7.55
CA ILE A 301 -9.37 -6.39 8.98
C ILE A 301 -8.99 -7.87 9.18
N CYS A 302 -8.54 -8.53 8.12
CA CYS A 302 -7.89 -9.83 8.21
C CYS A 302 -6.39 -9.57 8.37
N GLU A 303 -5.76 -10.30 9.27
CA GLU A 303 -4.37 -10.04 9.67
C GLU A 303 -3.62 -11.36 9.78
N GLN A 304 -2.36 -11.33 9.36
CA GLN A 304 -1.42 -12.39 9.69
C GLN A 304 -1.16 -12.34 11.20
N ALA A 305 -1.46 -13.44 11.90
CA ALA A 305 -1.30 -13.52 13.36
C ALA A 305 -0.01 -14.21 13.77
N THR A 306 0.49 -15.13 12.95
CA THR A 306 1.79 -15.81 13.11
C THR A 306 2.38 -16.11 11.73
N ASP A 307 3.56 -16.70 11.67
CA ASP A 307 4.20 -17.15 10.43
C ASP A 307 3.38 -18.23 9.69
N ASP A 308 2.50 -18.95 10.40
CA ASP A 308 1.70 -20.05 9.85
C ASP A 308 0.20 -19.74 9.74
N ASP A 309 -0.29 -18.74 10.47
CA ASP A 309 -1.71 -18.48 10.65
C ASP A 309 -2.11 -17.05 10.25
N MET A 310 -3.20 -16.95 9.50
CA MET A 310 -3.95 -15.70 9.27
C MET A 310 -5.32 -15.78 9.93
N ILE A 311 -5.71 -14.71 10.63
CA ILE A 311 -7.08 -14.53 11.11
C ILE A 311 -7.88 -13.83 10.02
N ILE A 312 -8.97 -14.46 9.59
CA ILE A 312 -9.91 -13.90 8.63
C ILE A 312 -11.23 -13.53 9.30
N TYR A 313 -11.82 -12.45 8.83
CA TYR A 313 -13.12 -11.98 9.28
C TYR A 313 -14.05 -11.77 8.08
N GLY A 314 -15.29 -12.18 8.23
CA GLY A 314 -16.35 -11.90 7.28
C GLY A 314 -17.66 -11.56 7.97
N GLU A 315 -18.47 -10.78 7.28
CA GLU A 315 -19.79 -10.42 7.78
C GLU A 315 -20.82 -10.27 6.66
N LEU A 316 -22.08 -10.45 7.04
CA LEU A 316 -23.20 -10.13 6.17
C LEU A 316 -24.44 -9.85 7.02
N ARG A 317 -24.95 -8.62 6.95
CA ARG A 317 -26.07 -8.14 7.77
C ARG A 317 -25.73 -8.22 9.26
N ASN A 318 -26.43 -9.05 10.02
CA ASN A 318 -26.24 -9.25 11.47
C ASN A 318 -25.48 -10.54 11.80
N LYS A 319 -24.78 -11.12 10.82
CA LYS A 319 -23.97 -12.33 10.99
C LYS A 319 -22.51 -11.97 10.82
N TYR A 320 -21.69 -12.47 11.73
CA TYR A 320 -20.25 -12.28 11.78
C TYR A 320 -19.59 -13.64 11.88
N LYS A 321 -18.44 -13.81 11.22
CA LYS A 321 -17.66 -15.03 11.29
C LYS A 321 -16.18 -14.67 11.35
N VAL A 322 -15.49 -15.31 12.29
CA VAL A 322 -14.04 -15.29 12.41
C VAL A 322 -13.53 -16.68 12.07
N GLY A 323 -12.46 -16.74 11.30
CA GLY A 323 -11.79 -17.98 10.92
C GLY A 323 -10.28 -17.84 11.08
N LYS A 324 -9.61 -18.99 11.13
CA LYS A 324 -8.15 -19.08 11.05
C LYS A 324 -7.79 -19.88 9.81
N LEU A 325 -6.98 -19.30 8.94
CA LEU A 325 -6.35 -20.00 7.82
C LEU A 325 -4.96 -20.42 8.27
N THR A 326 -4.64 -21.70 8.12
CA THR A 326 -3.30 -22.24 8.38
C THR A 326 -2.70 -22.68 7.04
N PHE A 327 -1.50 -22.19 6.73
CA PHE A 327 -0.86 -22.34 5.41
C PHE A 327 0.12 -23.51 5.34
#